data_AF-A0A3B7MWM7-F1
#
_entry.id   AF-A0A3B7MWM7-F1
#
_cell.length_a   1.000
_cell.length_b   1.000
_cell.length_c   1.000
_cell.angle_alpha   90.00
_cell.angle_beta   90.00
_cell.angle_gamma   90.00
#
_symmetry.space_group_name_H-M   'P 1'
#
loop_
_entity.id
_entity.type
_entity.pdbx_description
1 polymer ?
#
loop_
_entity_poly.entity_id
_entity_poly.type
_entity_poly.pdbx_seq_one_letter_code
_entity_poly.pdbx_strand_id
1 'polypeptide(L)'
;MKKIRFFLIATAITVAVGGALAHEVNKKAYCDYFPQYVRQLDGTFVPAGQIGVNYLCLTAFTTCTYYQPTPWSPFVPCRTGIYLRLY
;
A
#
# COMPACT_ATOMS: atom_id res chain seq x y z
N MET A 1 -20.58 5.89 37.26
CA MET A 1 -20.79 6.14 35.81
C MET A 1 -19.55 6.60 35.03
N LYS A 2 -18.62 7.38 35.62
CA LYS A 2 -17.41 7.84 34.90
C LYS A 2 -16.43 6.71 34.51
N LYS A 3 -16.29 5.67 35.36
CA LYS A 3 -15.38 4.53 35.12
C LYS A 3 -15.79 3.69 33.89
N ILE A 4 -17.07 3.39 33.75
CA ILE A 4 -17.61 2.60 32.61
C ILE A 4 -17.44 3.37 31.29
N ARG A 5 -17.66 4.70 31.30
CA ARG A 5 -17.43 5.55 30.13
C ARG A 5 -15.96 5.53 29.68
N PHE A 6 -15.03 5.49 30.62
CA PHE A 6 -13.61 5.44 30.30
C PHE A 6 -13.21 4.12 29.62
N PHE A 7 -13.75 2.99 30.10
CA PHE A 7 -13.55 1.68 29.45
C PHE A 7 -14.11 1.63 28.02
N LEU A 8 -15.30 2.20 27.80
CA LEU A 8 -15.91 2.26 26.47
C LEU A 8 -15.11 3.13 25.49
N ILE A 9 -14.56 4.26 25.95
CA ILE A 9 -13.72 5.12 25.11
C ILE A 9 -12.40 4.43 24.78
N ALA A 10 -11.75 3.81 25.77
CA ALA A 10 -10.48 3.10 25.56
C ALA A 10 -10.64 1.95 24.56
N THR A 11 -11.69 1.13 24.70
CA THR A 11 -11.98 0.03 23.76
C THR A 11 -12.27 0.54 22.36
N ALA A 12 -13.08 1.59 22.20
CA ALA A 12 -13.36 2.20 20.90
C ALA A 12 -12.08 2.68 20.19
N ILE A 13 -11.14 3.32 20.91
CA ILE A 13 -9.87 3.77 20.35
C ILE A 13 -9.03 2.57 19.89
N THR A 14 -8.91 1.54 20.72
CA THR A 14 -8.12 0.34 20.35
C THR A 14 -8.69 -0.39 19.14
N VAL A 15 -10.02 -0.48 19.02
CA VAL A 15 -10.69 -1.09 17.87
C VAL A 15 -10.51 -0.23 16.62
N ALA A 16 -10.62 1.09 16.73
CA ALA A 16 -10.40 2.00 15.60
C ALA A 16 -8.97 1.93 15.06
N VAL A 17 -7.96 1.97 15.95
CA VAL A 17 -6.55 1.86 15.56
C VAL A 17 -6.24 0.47 15.01
N GLY A 18 -6.72 -0.59 15.68
CA GLY A 18 -6.52 -1.97 15.21
C GLY A 18 -7.17 -2.24 13.85
N GLY A 19 -8.39 -1.72 13.63
CA GLY A 19 -9.09 -1.84 12.36
C GLY A 19 -8.38 -1.12 11.20
N ALA A 20 -7.84 0.08 11.45
CA ALA A 20 -7.08 0.82 10.44
C ALA A 20 -5.82 0.07 10.01
N LEU A 21 -5.08 -0.51 10.97
CA LEU A 21 -3.87 -1.28 10.68
C LEU A 21 -4.19 -2.58 9.92
N ALA A 22 -5.27 -3.28 10.30
CA ALA A 22 -5.71 -4.50 9.62
C ALA A 22 -6.12 -4.24 8.16
N HIS A 23 -6.69 -3.07 7.86
CA HIS A 23 -7.05 -2.70 6.49
C HIS A 23 -5.82 -2.50 5.59
N GLU A 24 -4.79 -1.82 6.10
CA GLU A 24 -3.54 -1.59 5.35
C GLU A 24 -2.77 -2.88 5.08
N VAL A 25 -2.76 -3.83 6.03
CA VAL A 25 -2.10 -5.13 5.84
C VAL A 25 -2.75 -5.94 4.72
N ASN A 26 -4.08 -5.99 4.68
CA ASN A 26 -4.80 -6.69 3.61
C ASN A 26 -4.62 -6.04 2.24
N LYS A 27 -4.54 -4.70 2.19
CA LYS A 27 -4.30 -3.95 0.96
C LYS A 27 -2.95 -4.30 0.32
N LYS A 28 -1.92 -4.48 1.14
CA LYS A 28 -0.58 -4.86 0.68
C LYS A 28 -0.54 -6.29 0.13
N ALA A 29 -1.25 -7.23 0.74
CA ALA A 29 -1.33 -8.61 0.25
C ALA A 29 -2.13 -8.70 -1.07
N TYR A 30 -3.18 -7.89 -1.21
CA TYR A 30 -4.03 -7.90 -2.40
C TYR A 30 -3.35 -7.27 -3.62
N CYS A 31 -2.61 -6.19 -3.43
CA CYS A 31 -2.03 -5.46 -4.55
C CYS A 31 -0.96 -6.26 -5.30
N ASP A 32 -0.29 -7.22 -4.66
CA ASP A 32 0.73 -8.08 -5.27
C ASP A 32 0.20 -8.97 -6.39
N TYR A 33 -1.12 -9.22 -6.43
CA TYR A 33 -1.79 -10.00 -7.48
C TYR A 33 -2.20 -9.15 -8.69
N PHE A 34 -2.03 -7.83 -8.62
CA PHE A 34 -2.39 -6.90 -9.70
C PHE A 34 -1.17 -6.54 -10.55
N PRO A 35 -1.37 -6.14 -11.82
CA PRO A 35 -0.34 -5.51 -12.60
C PRO A 35 0.26 -4.31 -11.86
N GLN A 36 1.58 -4.29 -11.80
CA GLN A 36 2.35 -3.26 -11.09
C GLN A 36 2.79 -2.18 -12.07
N TYR A 37 2.79 -0.94 -11.59
CA TYR A 37 3.17 0.24 -12.35
C TYR A 37 4.20 1.06 -11.58
N VAL A 38 5.14 1.66 -12.30
CA VAL A 38 6.08 2.64 -11.75
C VAL A 38 5.66 4.03 -12.21
N ARG A 39 5.69 4.98 -11.27
CA ARG A 39 5.42 6.39 -11.56
C ARG A 39 6.68 7.05 -12.10
N GLN A 40 6.59 7.60 -13.30
CA GLN A 40 7.65 8.36 -13.96
C GLN A 40 7.72 9.80 -13.42
N LEU A 41 8.80 10.51 -13.74
CA LEU A 41 9.02 11.89 -13.31
C LEU A 41 7.95 12.87 -13.85
N ASP A 42 7.41 12.58 -15.04
CA ASP A 42 6.32 13.33 -15.67
C ASP A 42 4.93 13.02 -15.06
N GLY A 43 4.87 12.12 -14.07
CA GLY A 43 3.63 11.70 -13.42
C GLY A 43 2.85 10.61 -14.16
N THR A 44 3.36 10.09 -15.29
CA THR A 44 2.76 8.95 -15.98
C THR A 44 3.07 7.64 -15.25
N PHE A 45 2.24 6.62 -15.50
CA PHE A 45 2.39 5.28 -14.92
C PHE A 45 2.67 4.28 -16.02
N VAL A 46 3.81 3.59 -15.94
CA VAL A 46 4.20 2.58 -16.92
C VAL A 46 4.26 1.20 -16.25
N PRO A 47 3.97 0.11 -16.98
CA PRO A 47 4.07 -1.24 -16.44
C PRO A 47 5.48 -1.53 -15.91
N ALA A 48 5.57 -1.98 -14.66
CA ALA A 48 6.83 -2.33 -13.99
C ALA A 48 7.36 -3.71 -14.40
N GLY A 49 6.47 -4.60 -14.85
CA GLY A 49 6.78 -6.01 -15.14
C GLY A 49 6.69 -6.90 -13.91
N GLN A 50 7.46 -7.99 -13.88
CA GLN A 50 7.50 -8.95 -12.79
C GLN A 50 8.60 -8.60 -11.78
N ILE A 51 8.24 -8.60 -10.49
CA ILE A 51 9.20 -8.39 -9.40
C ILE A 51 10.25 -9.51 -9.38
N GLY A 52 11.51 -9.16 -9.17
CA GLY A 52 12.65 -10.09 -9.19
C GLY A 52 13.13 -10.48 -10.59
N VAL A 53 12.37 -10.13 -11.64
CA VAL A 53 12.75 -10.36 -13.05
C VAL A 53 13.03 -9.04 -13.75
N ASN A 54 12.04 -8.14 -13.78
CA ASN A 54 12.16 -6.83 -14.44
C ASN A 54 12.57 -5.72 -13.47
N TYR A 55 12.24 -5.84 -12.19
CA TYR A 55 12.52 -4.82 -11.21
C TYR A 55 12.64 -5.35 -9.77
N LEU A 56 13.23 -4.56 -8.90
CA LEU A 56 13.25 -4.75 -7.45
C LEU A 56 12.81 -3.47 -6.72
N CYS A 57 12.30 -3.66 -5.51
CA CYS A 57 12.04 -2.56 -4.57
C CYS A 57 13.07 -2.63 -3.44
N LEU A 58 14.04 -1.71 -3.44
CA LEU A 58 15.02 -1.60 -2.36
C LEU A 58 14.42 -0.84 -1.17
N THR A 59 14.70 -1.28 0.06
CA THR A 59 14.11 -0.72 1.28
C THR A 59 14.27 0.80 1.37
N ALA A 60 13.15 1.53 1.36
CA ALA A 60 13.06 2.97 1.56
C ALA A 60 11.63 3.37 1.97
N PHE A 61 11.47 4.61 2.44
CA PHE A 61 10.16 5.18 2.83
C PHE A 61 9.34 5.76 1.67
N THR A 62 9.78 5.56 0.43
CA THR A 62 9.09 6.01 -0.78
C THR A 62 8.16 4.92 -1.33
N THR A 63 7.29 5.28 -2.28
CA THR A 63 6.50 4.27 -3.02
C THR A 63 7.32 3.73 -4.20
N CYS A 64 7.49 2.42 -4.26
CA CYS A 64 8.21 1.73 -5.32
C CYS A 64 7.29 1.44 -6.51
N THR A 65 6.12 0.85 -6.25
CA THR A 65 5.13 0.52 -7.28
C THR A 65 3.72 0.89 -6.85
N TYR A 66 2.89 1.11 -7.85
CA TYR A 66 1.47 1.40 -7.75
C TYR A 66 0.70 0.30 -8.46
N TYR A 67 -0.56 0.13 -8.09
CA TYR A 67 -1.48 -0.76 -8.78
C TYR A 67 -2.80 -0.03 -9.05
N GLN A 68 -3.58 -0.56 -9.98
CA GLN A 68 -4.88 -0.02 -10.34
C GLN A 68 -5.95 -1.08 -10.01
N PRO A 69 -6.73 -0.92 -8.92
CA PRO A 69 -7.75 -1.90 -8.51
C PRO A 69 -8.80 -2.18 -9.60
N THR A 70 -9.20 -1.14 -10.33
CA THR A 70 -10.10 -1.20 -11.49
C THR A 70 -9.64 -0.23 -12.59
N PRO A 71 -9.99 -0.45 -13.86
CA PRO A 71 -9.54 0.41 -14.98
C PRO A 71 -9.88 1.90 -14.86
N TRP A 72 -10.88 2.23 -14.05
CA TRP A 72 -11.37 3.60 -13.84
C TRP A 72 -10.93 4.19 -12.49
N SER A 73 -10.30 3.39 -11.63
CA SER A 73 -9.80 3.84 -10.33
C SER A 73 -8.44 4.54 -10.47
N PRO A 74 -8.09 5.47 -9.57
CA PRO A 74 -6.76 6.03 -9.52
C PRO A 74 -5.70 4.97 -9.16
N PHE A 75 -4.47 5.19 -9.61
CA PHE A 75 -3.33 4.39 -9.19
C PHE A 75 -3.07 4.61 -7.69
N VAL A 76 -2.95 3.52 -6.96
CA VAL A 76 -2.73 3.52 -5.50
C VAL A 76 -1.40 2.85 -5.16
N PRO A 77 -0.69 3.30 -4.11
CA PRO A 77 0.56 2.69 -3.67
C PRO A 77 0.39 1.20 -3.34
N CYS A 78 1.32 0.36 -3.78
CA CYS A 78 1.38 -1.07 -3.45
C CYS A 78 2.63 -1.41 -2.64
N ARG A 79 3.80 -1.27 -3.25
CA ARG A 79 5.09 -1.59 -2.61
C ARG A 79 5.81 -0.33 -2.19
N THR A 80 6.46 -0.38 -1.04
CA THR A 80 7.37 0.66 -0.57
C THR A 80 8.80 0.34 -0.98
N GLY A 81 9.60 1.37 -1.23
CA GLY A 81 11.00 1.25 -1.62
C GLY A 81 11.41 2.17 -2.76
N ILE A 82 12.67 2.02 -3.17
CA ILE A 82 13.22 2.62 -4.40
C ILE A 82 13.05 1.60 -5.51
N TYR A 83 12.43 2.01 -6.60
CA TYR A 83 12.31 1.20 -7.82
C TYR A 83 13.68 1.09 -8.50
N LEU A 84 14.18 -0.14 -8.62
CA LEU A 84 15.37 -0.48 -9.39
C LEU A 84 14.96 -1.38 -10.55
N ARG A 85 15.14 -0.89 -11.78
CA ARG A 85 14.97 -1.73 -12.97
C ARG A 85 16.15 -2.68 -13.10
N LEU A 86 15.86 -3.94 -13.36
CA LEU A 86 16.87 -4.97 -13.52
C LEU A 86 17.33 -5.09 -14.97
N TYR A 87 16.43 -5.17 -15.97
CA TYR A 87 16.78 -5.26 -17.40
C TYR A 87 15.64 -4.69 -18.27
#